data_AF-A0A8J3M9X3-F1
#
_entry.id   AF-A0A8J3M9X3-F1
#
_cell.length_a   1.000
_cell.length_b   1.000
_cell.length_c   1.000
_cell.angle_alpha   90.00
_cell.angle_beta   90.00
_cell.angle_gamma   90.00
#
_symmetry.space_group_name_H-M   'P 1'
#
loop_
_entity.id
_entity.type
_entity.pdbx_description
1 polymer ?
#
loop_
_entity_poly.entity_id
_entity_poly.type
_entity_poly.pdbx_seq_one_letter_code
_entity_poly.pdbx_strand_id
1 'polypeptide(L)'
;MDRFDGQKLAEVQTALGGVHVPRAPLALFHFLWTRRGTVVAWESLIDFMESTYSGWTTLDIRDVQGYLKKVRRAIRDHGWPCKIETFYGIGVKLTATDPKWGAEIP
;
A
#
# COMPACT_ATOMS: atom_id res chain seq x y z
N MET A 1 13.56 9.56 6.09
CA MET A 1 12.35 9.12 5.36
C MET A 1 12.77 7.85 4.64
N ASP A 2 12.40 6.67 5.16
CA ASP A 2 12.74 5.39 4.54
C ASP A 2 12.24 5.35 3.10
N ARG A 3 13.16 5.26 2.15
CA ARG A 3 12.82 5.26 0.72
C ARG A 3 12.34 3.86 0.38
N PHE A 4 11.17 3.74 -0.26
CA PHE A 4 10.71 2.46 -0.78
C PHE A 4 11.49 2.11 -2.05
N ASP A 5 12.73 1.67 -1.85
CA ASP A 5 13.70 1.35 -2.89
C ASP A 5 13.55 -0.10 -3.40
N GLY A 6 14.50 -0.53 -4.24
CA GLY A 6 14.47 -1.88 -4.82
C GLY A 6 14.68 -3.00 -3.80
N GLN A 7 15.42 -2.74 -2.72
CA GLN A 7 15.64 -3.71 -1.66
C GLN A 7 14.36 -3.87 -0.83
N LYS A 8 13.77 -2.75 -0.39
CA LYS A 8 12.52 -2.77 0.39
C LYS A 8 11.38 -3.42 -0.39
N LEU A 9 11.32 -3.19 -1.70
CA LEU A 9 10.38 -3.87 -2.58
C LEU A 9 10.53 -5.39 -2.52
N ALA A 10 11.76 -5.91 -2.65
CA ALA A 10 12.03 -7.35 -2.65
C ALA A 10 11.72 -8.00 -1.29
N GLU A 11 12.04 -7.32 -0.20
CA GLU A 11 11.71 -7.76 1.16
C GLU A 11 10.20 -7.92 1.36
N VAL A 12 9.42 -6.90 0.98
CA VAL A 12 7.95 -6.96 1.07
C VAL A 12 7.36 -8.01 0.14
N GLN A 13 7.86 -8.15 -1.10
CA GLN A 13 7.42 -9.22 -2.00
C GLN A 13 7.66 -10.61 -1.41
N THR A 14 8.82 -10.81 -0.79
CA THR A 14 9.19 -12.07 -0.14
C THR A 14 8.29 -12.34 1.07
N ALA A 15 8.08 -11.34 1.93
CA ALA A 15 7.19 -11.45 3.10
C ALA A 15 5.74 -11.78 2.72
N LEU A 16 5.30 -11.39 1.53
CA LEU A 16 3.97 -11.70 0.99
C LEU A 16 3.93 -13.01 0.18
N GLY A 17 4.95 -13.87 0.31
CA GLY A 17 4.99 -15.19 -0.31
C GLY A 17 5.50 -15.20 -1.75
N GLY A 18 6.32 -14.22 -2.15
CA GLY A 18 6.91 -14.15 -3.50
C GLY A 18 5.93 -13.71 -4.58
N VAL A 19 4.81 -13.11 -4.20
CA VAL A 19 3.77 -12.63 -5.11
C VAL A 19 4.24 -11.46 -5.99
N HIS A 20 3.96 -11.56 -7.29
CA HIS A 20 4.31 -10.52 -8.23
C HIS A 20 3.25 -9.41 -8.27
N VAL A 21 3.43 -8.40 -7.43
CA VAL A 21 2.62 -7.17 -7.43
C VAL A 21 3.46 -6.01 -7.98
N PRO A 22 2.90 -5.16 -8.87
CA PRO A 22 3.64 -4.02 -9.39
C PRO A 22 4.12 -3.09 -8.28
N ARG A 23 5.28 -2.45 -8.48
CA ARG A 23 5.97 -1.64 -7.46
C ARG A 23 5.06 -0.59 -6.81
N ALA A 24 4.29 0.17 -7.61
CA ALA A 24 3.42 1.25 -7.12
C ALA A 24 2.32 0.77 -6.17
N PRO A 25 1.45 -0.18 -6.56
CA PRO A 25 0.53 -0.83 -5.64
C PRO A 25 1.21 -1.41 -4.39
N LEU A 26 2.38 -2.05 -4.55
CA LEU A 26 3.03 -2.69 -3.42
C LEU A 26 3.61 -1.70 -2.41
N ALA A 27 4.21 -0.60 -2.89
CA ALA A 27 4.66 0.52 -2.06
C ALA A 27 3.49 1.11 -1.26
N LEU A 28 2.35 1.30 -1.93
CA LEU A 28 1.14 1.83 -1.31
C LEU A 28 0.58 0.87 -0.25
N PHE A 29 0.57 -0.43 -0.54
CA PHE A 29 0.19 -1.46 0.43
C PHE A 29 1.08 -1.41 1.68
N HIS A 30 2.41 -1.40 1.50
CA HIS A 30 3.36 -1.33 2.60
C HIS A 30 3.19 -0.05 3.43
N PHE A 31 3.00 1.10 2.78
CA PHE A 31 2.73 2.37 3.47
C PHE A 31 1.47 2.32 4.33
N LEU A 32 0.41 1.68 3.84
CA LEU A 32 -0.80 1.45 4.60
C LEU A 32 -0.61 0.40 5.71
N TRP A 33 0.20 -0.63 5.48
CA TRP A 33 0.49 -1.69 6.44
C TRP A 33 1.23 -1.17 7.68
N THR A 34 2.23 -0.31 7.46
CA THR A 34 2.97 0.38 8.54
C THR A 34 2.08 1.31 9.36
N ARG A 35 0.92 1.73 8.82
CA ARG A 35 -0.10 2.57 9.47
C ARG A 35 -1.42 1.84 9.68
N ARG A 36 -1.41 0.50 9.67
CA ARG A 36 -2.62 -0.31 9.79
C ARG A 36 -3.40 0.06 11.04
N GLY A 37 -4.72 0.09 10.95
CA GLY A 37 -5.61 0.55 12.01
C GLY A 37 -5.92 2.05 11.98
N THR A 38 -5.15 2.85 11.24
CA THR A 38 -5.33 4.31 11.14
C THR A 38 -5.89 4.70 9.77
N VAL A 39 -6.72 5.76 9.75
CA VAL A 39 -7.15 6.39 8.50
C VAL A 39 -6.00 7.23 7.98
N VAL A 40 -5.51 6.92 6.79
CA VAL A 40 -4.48 7.67 6.07
C VAL A 40 -5.17 8.58 5.07
N ALA A 41 -4.92 9.88 5.20
CA ALA A 41 -5.52 10.91 4.36
C ALA A 41 -5.11 10.79 2.89
N TRP A 42 -5.97 11.22 1.97
CA TRP A 42 -5.68 11.18 0.53
C TRP A 42 -4.40 11.92 0.16
N GLU A 43 -4.21 13.11 0.73
CA GLU A 43 -3.03 13.96 0.54
C GLU A 43 -1.76 13.21 0.95
N SER A 44 -1.78 12.54 2.11
CA SER A 44 -0.63 11.76 2.57
C SER A 44 -0.29 10.58 1.66
N LEU A 45 -1.27 9.97 1.00
CA LEU A 45 -1.03 8.92 0.01
C LEU A 45 -0.43 9.48 -1.28
N ILE A 46 -0.91 10.65 -1.72
CA ILE A 46 -0.37 11.35 -2.88
C ILE A 46 1.08 11.73 -2.61
N ASP A 47 1.36 12.44 -1.51
CA ASP A 47 2.71 12.85 -1.12
C ASP A 47 3.68 11.66 -1.02
N PHE A 48 3.21 10.55 -0.44
CA PHE A 48 3.99 9.31 -0.36
C PHE A 48 4.30 8.75 -1.75
N MET A 49 3.31 8.69 -2.64
CA MET A 49 3.52 8.18 -3.99
C MET A 49 4.42 9.09 -4.82
N GLU A 50 4.24 10.41 -4.76
CA GLU A 50 5.10 11.37 -5.45
C GLU A 50 6.56 11.30 -4.96
N SER A 51 6.78 11.22 -3.64
CA SER A 51 8.12 11.07 -3.07
C SER A 51 8.78 9.73 -3.41
N THR A 52 7.98 8.65 -3.47
CA THR A 52 8.47 7.31 -3.83
C THR A 52 8.85 7.20 -5.30
N TYR A 53 8.13 7.89 -6.19
CA TYR A 53 8.30 7.82 -7.65
C TYR A 53 8.94 9.08 -8.25
N SER A 54 9.64 9.87 -7.40
CA SER A 54 10.32 11.13 -7.72
C SER A 54 10.74 11.23 -9.19
N GLY A 55 10.01 12.00 -9.99
CA GLY A 55 10.35 12.29 -11.38
C GLY A 55 9.24 12.14 -12.42
N TRP A 56 8.07 11.60 -12.06
CA TRP A 56 6.98 11.38 -13.03
C TRP A 56 5.68 11.94 -12.49
N THR A 57 5.23 13.04 -13.11
CA THR A 57 3.87 13.61 -13.12
C THR A 57 3.20 13.85 -11.75
N THR A 58 2.66 15.05 -11.54
CA THR A 58 1.78 15.34 -10.40
C THR A 58 0.68 14.29 -10.33
N LEU A 59 0.59 13.58 -9.21
CA LEU A 59 -0.43 12.55 -8.99
C LEU A 59 -1.68 13.18 -8.41
N ASP A 60 -2.84 12.65 -8.80
CA ASP A 60 -4.11 13.02 -8.19
C ASP A 60 -4.74 11.86 -7.41
N ILE A 61 -5.91 12.12 -6.83
CA ILE A 61 -6.68 11.11 -6.09
C ILE A 61 -7.08 9.94 -7.00
N ARG A 62 -7.34 10.16 -8.30
CA ARG A 62 -7.74 9.11 -9.24
C ARG A 62 -6.59 8.15 -9.53
N ASP A 63 -5.37 8.66 -9.62
CA ASP A 63 -4.17 7.84 -9.75
C ASP A 63 -3.98 6.92 -8.54
N VAL A 64 -4.04 7.50 -7.34
CA VAL A 64 -3.96 6.75 -6.07
C VAL A 64 -5.08 5.71 -5.98
N GLN A 65 -6.31 6.07 -6.36
CA GLN A 65 -7.42 5.12 -6.43
C GLN A 65 -7.17 3.99 -7.43
N GLY A 66 -6.52 4.26 -8.56
CA GLY A 66 -6.09 3.26 -9.53
C GLY A 66 -5.10 2.26 -8.93
N TYR A 67 -4.12 2.73 -8.15
CA TYR A 67 -3.20 1.87 -7.41
C TYR A 67 -3.91 1.08 -6.31
N LEU A 68 -4.80 1.71 -5.54
CA LEU A 68 -5.59 1.03 -4.52
C LEU A 68 -6.48 -0.08 -5.10
N LYS A 69 -7.03 0.09 -6.30
CA LYS A 69 -7.78 -0.98 -6.99
C LYS A 69 -6.90 -2.20 -7.23
N LYS A 70 -5.64 -1.99 -7.64
CA LYS A 70 -4.66 -3.08 -7.82
C LYS A 70 -4.29 -3.72 -6.48
N VAL A 71 -4.13 -2.94 -5.41
CA VAL A 71 -3.89 -3.47 -4.06
C VAL A 71 -5.06 -4.33 -3.58
N ARG A 72 -6.31 -3.83 -3.69
CA ARG A 72 -7.50 -4.60 -3.33
C ARG A 72 -7.61 -5.90 -4.11
N ARG A 73 -7.27 -5.85 -5.41
CA ARG A 73 -7.19 -7.04 -6.24
C ARG A 73 -6.14 -8.02 -5.72
N ALA A 74 -4.93 -7.57 -5.42
CA ALA A 74 -3.87 -8.42 -4.86
C ALA A 74 -4.30 -9.06 -3.52
N ILE A 75 -4.90 -8.29 -2.62
CA ILE A 75 -5.44 -8.78 -1.34
C ILE A 75 -6.41 -9.94 -1.57
N ARG A 76 -7.36 -9.78 -2.50
CA ARG A 76 -8.36 -10.79 -2.81
C ARG A 76 -7.75 -12.00 -3.53
N ASP A 77 -6.98 -11.76 -4.59
CA ASP A 77 -6.46 -12.79 -5.47
C ASP A 77 -5.41 -13.68 -4.74
N HIS A 78 -4.71 -13.13 -3.73
CA HIS A 78 -3.73 -13.85 -2.91
C HIS A 78 -4.22 -14.21 -1.49
N GLY A 79 -5.48 -13.89 -1.15
CA GLY A 79 -6.07 -14.24 0.15
C GLY A 79 -5.38 -13.60 1.35
N TRP A 80 -4.79 -12.41 1.19
CA TRP A 80 -4.16 -11.70 2.29
C TRP A 80 -5.22 -11.32 3.34
N PRO A 81 -5.08 -11.70 4.62
CA PRO A 81 -6.03 -11.42 5.70
C PRO A 81 -5.94 -9.96 6.15
N CYS A 82 -6.28 -9.06 5.25
CA CYS A 82 -6.45 -7.64 5.49
C CYS A 82 -7.50 -7.07 4.54
N LYS A 83 -8.03 -5.89 4.88
CA LYS A 83 -8.99 -5.16 4.04
C LYS A 83 -8.66 -3.68 4.01
N ILE A 84 -9.03 -3.03 2.91
CA ILE A 84 -8.91 -1.59 2.73
C ILE A 84 -10.30 -0.97 2.69
N GLU A 85 -10.59 -0.14 3.68
CA GLU A 85 -11.83 0.61 3.85
C GLU A 85 -11.62 2.04 3.35
N THR A 86 -12.57 2.57 2.57
CA THR A 86 -12.51 3.96 2.08
C THR A 86 -13.43 4.85 2.91
N PHE A 87 -12.88 5.96 3.37
CA PHE A 87 -13.59 7.02 4.07
C PHE A 87 -13.74 8.17 3.08
N TYR A 88 -14.94 8.30 2.50
CA TYR A 88 -15.23 9.27 1.44
C TYR A 88 -14.81 10.69 1.84
N GLY A 89 -14.04 11.35 0.98
CA GLY A 89 -13.51 12.69 1.22
C GLY A 89 -12.36 12.78 2.24
N ILE A 90 -12.01 11.70 2.94
CA ILE A 90 -10.97 11.70 3.98
C ILE A 90 -9.75 10.90 3.53
N GLY A 91 -9.93 9.62 3.19
CA GLY A 91 -8.80 8.75 2.90
C GLY A 91 -9.14 7.27 2.93
N VAL A 92 -8.17 6.45 3.32
CA VAL A 92 -8.34 4.99 3.43
C VAL A 92 -7.72 4.44 4.70
N LYS A 93 -8.25 3.33 5.19
CA LYS A 93 -7.69 2.57 6.31
C LYS A 93 -7.43 1.14 5.86
N LEU A 94 -6.24 0.64 6.17
CA LEU A 94 -5.96 -0.79 6.09
C LEU A 94 -6.16 -1.42 7.47
N THR A 95 -6.93 -2.50 7.52
CA THR A 95 -7.19 -3.26 8.75
C THR A 95 -6.74 -4.70 8.51
N ALA A 96 -5.85 -5.21 9.36
CA ALA A 96 -5.54 -6.64 9.41
C ALA A 96 -6.74 -7.40 9.98
N THR A 97 -7.19 -8.45 9.29
CA THR A 97 -8.28 -9.31 9.78
C THR A 97 -7.74 -10.51 10.54
N ASP A 98 -6.46 -10.85 10.36
CA ASP A 98 -5.70 -11.75 11.22
C ASP A 98 -4.56 -10.97 11.90
N PRO A 99 -4.56 -10.81 13.23
CA PRO A 99 -3.53 -10.05 13.94
C PRO A 99 -2.15 -10.73 13.94
N LYS A 100 -2.06 -12.02 13.59
CA LYS A 100 -0.79 -12.76 13.50
C LYS A 100 -0.17 -12.68 12.10
N TRP A 101 -0.97 -12.39 11.07
CA TRP A 101 -0.48 -12.30 9.70
C TRP A 101 0.19 -10.95 9.45
N GLY A 102 1.40 -10.99 8.87
CA GLY A 102 2.13 -9.79 8.46
C GLY A 102 2.78 -8.99 9.60
N ALA A 103 2.87 -9.56 10.81
CA ALA A 103 3.70 -9.01 11.89
C ALA A 103 5.18 -8.83 11.47
N GLU A 104 5.59 -9.55 10.42
CA GLU A 104 6.94 -9.59 9.86
C GLU A 104 7.06 -8.89 8.49
N ILE A 105 6.00 -8.25 7.96
CA ILE A 105 6.14 -7.44 6.74
C ILE A 105 6.98 -6.22 7.13
N PRO A 106 8.24 -6.13 6.65
CA PRO A 106 9.22 -5.20 7.15
C PRO A 106 8.90 -3.77 6.73
#